data_AF-A0A6A4M8U0-F1
#
_entry.id   AF-A0A6A4M8U0-F1
#
_cell.length_a   1.000
_cell.length_b   1.000
_cell.length_c   1.000
_cell.angle_alpha   90.00
_cell.angle_beta   90.00
_cell.angle_gamma   90.00
#
_symmetry.space_group_name_H-M   'P 1'
#
loop_
_entity.id
_entity.type
_entity.pdbx_description
1 polymer ?
#
loop_
_entity_poly.entity_id
_entity_poly.type
_entity_poly.pdbx_seq_one_letter_code
_entity_poly.pdbx_strand_id
1 'polypeptide(L)'
;MELPIILVVGDQSRDIVLVLATNRPGDLDSAITDRIDEVIEFPIPQEEERFKLLKLYLNKYLGGDEGEGDNSGSSSGASKWGSLFSKKGPQKITIKDLSDDVIREAAQKTEGFSGREIAKLMASVQAAVYGRPDCILDSQLFKEIVDYKVAEHQQRIKLASETG
;
A
#
# COMPACT_ATOMS: atom_id res chain seq x y z
N MET A 1 -8.64 1.33 17.81
CA MET A 1 -7.88 0.52 16.84
C MET A 1 -6.45 0.52 17.31
N GLU A 2 -5.89 -0.66 17.59
CA GLU A 2 -4.48 -0.80 17.99
C GLU A 2 -3.59 -0.73 16.73
N LEU A 3 -2.48 -0.01 16.82
CA LEU A 3 -1.57 0.22 15.69
C LEU A 3 -0.73 -1.03 15.42
N PRO A 4 -0.39 -1.35 14.15
CA PRO A 4 0.59 -2.37 13.85
C PRO A 4 1.93 -2.02 14.49
N ILE A 5 2.53 -2.98 15.18
CA ILE A 5 3.85 -2.87 15.78
C ILE A 5 4.73 -3.97 15.21
N ILE A 6 5.95 -3.60 14.83
CA ILE A 6 7.03 -4.54 14.56
C ILE A 6 7.87 -4.72 15.81
N LEU A 7 8.15 -5.97 16.15
CA LEU A 7 8.98 -6.35 17.29
C LEU A 7 10.19 -7.07 16.75
N VAL A 8 11.39 -6.60 17.11
CA VAL A 8 12.66 -7.16 16.63
C VAL A 8 13.39 -7.83 17.79
N VAL A 9 13.89 -9.03 17.53
CA VAL A 9 14.71 -9.81 18.48
C VAL A 9 16.04 -10.17 17.81
N GLY A 10 17.15 -9.93 18.51
CA GLY A 10 18.50 -10.30 18.11
C GLY A 10 19.36 -10.78 19.30
N ASP A 11 20.20 -11.79 19.08
CA ASP A 11 21.23 -12.22 20.03
C ASP A 11 22.59 -11.56 19.74
N GLN A 12 23.54 -11.62 20.68
CA GLN A 12 24.93 -11.16 20.57
C GLN A 12 25.64 -11.64 19.30
N SER A 13 25.25 -12.80 18.76
CA SER A 13 25.88 -13.39 17.58
C SER A 13 25.47 -12.73 16.25
N ARG A 14 24.42 -11.89 16.22
CA ARG A 14 23.89 -11.13 15.04
C ARG A 14 23.60 -11.93 13.75
N ASP A 15 23.78 -13.25 13.74
CA ASP A 15 23.58 -14.09 12.54
C ASP A 15 22.11 -14.25 12.15
N ILE A 16 21.18 -14.01 13.09
CA ILE A 16 19.74 -14.17 12.88
C ILE A 16 19.01 -12.99 13.53
N VAL A 17 18.09 -12.39 12.77
CA VAL A 17 17.15 -11.37 13.24
C VAL A 17 15.73 -11.90 13.08
N LEU A 18 14.96 -11.93 14.17
CA LEU A 18 13.55 -12.27 14.13
C LEU A 18 12.72 -10.99 14.14
N VAL A 19 11.81 -10.87 13.18
CA VAL A 19 10.89 -9.73 13.06
C VAL A 19 9.45 -10.26 13.18
N LEU A 20 8.73 -9.80 14.20
CA LEU A 20 7.32 -10.11 14.44
C LEU A 20 6.48 -8.88 14.13
N ALA A 21 5.26 -9.06 13.61
CA ALA A 21 4.31 -7.97 13.39
C ALA A 21 2.96 -8.33 14.01
N THR A 22 2.43 -7.47 14.88
CA THR A 22 1.11 -7.65 15.51
C THR A 22 0.36 -6.33 15.60
N ASN A 23 -0.97 -6.40 15.45
CA ASN A 23 -1.86 -5.28 15.76
C ASN A 23 -2.37 -5.37 17.20
N ARG A 24 -1.96 -6.38 17.96
CA ARG A 24 -2.38 -6.64 19.35
C ARG A 24 -1.18 -7.00 20.20
N PRO A 25 -0.33 -6.03 20.55
CA PRO A 25 0.86 -6.29 21.34
C PRO A 25 0.52 -6.81 22.74
N GLY A 26 -0.63 -6.41 23.30
CA GLY A 26 -1.09 -6.88 24.61
C GLY A 26 -1.48 -8.37 24.67
N ASP A 27 -1.73 -8.99 23.52
CA ASP A 27 -2.06 -10.43 23.43
C ASP A 27 -0.78 -11.31 23.48
N LEU A 28 0.41 -10.71 23.42
CA LEU A 28 1.68 -11.46 23.44
C LEU A 28 2.03 -11.91 24.86
N ASP A 29 2.53 -13.13 24.97
CA ASP A 29 3.01 -13.68 26.23
C ASP A 29 4.23 -12.90 26.76
N SER A 30 4.29 -12.77 28.08
CA SER A 30 5.35 -12.05 28.78
C SER A 30 6.76 -12.54 28.46
N ALA A 31 6.94 -13.84 28.21
CA ALA A 31 8.24 -14.42 27.89
C ALA A 31 8.73 -14.10 26.47
N ILE A 32 7.79 -13.78 25.56
CA ILE A 32 8.13 -13.26 24.23
C ILE A 32 8.51 -11.80 24.37
N THR A 33 7.70 -11.01 25.09
CA THR A 33 7.96 -9.57 25.24
C THR A 33 9.26 -9.23 25.95
N ASP A 34 9.67 -10.06 26.91
CA ASP A 34 10.95 -9.91 27.63
C ASP A 34 12.19 -10.10 26.73
N ARG A 35 12.02 -10.75 25.57
CA ARG A 35 13.10 -11.02 24.61
C ARG A 35 13.13 -10.04 23.44
N ILE A 36 12.27 -9.04 23.44
CA ILE A 36 12.20 -8.05 22.36
C ILE A 36 13.18 -6.92 22.67
N ASP A 37 14.08 -6.65 21.73
CA ASP A 37 15.05 -5.56 21.86
C ASP A 37 14.45 -4.24 21.37
N GLU A 38 13.70 -4.28 20.26
CA GLU A 38 13.14 -3.10 19.63
C GLU A 38 11.66 -3.26 19.30
N VAL A 39 10.92 -2.18 19.50
CA VAL A 39 9.48 -2.05 19.23
C VAL A 39 9.29 -0.84 18.31
N ILE A 40 8.79 -1.07 17.11
CA ILE A 40 8.55 -0.03 16.10
C ILE A 40 7.06 0.05 15.82
N GLU A 41 6.44 1.17 16.19
CA GLU A 41 5.02 1.43 15.91
C GLU A 41 4.82 2.01 14.52
N PHE A 42 3.78 1.56 13.82
CA PHE A 42 3.40 2.05 12.51
C PHE A 42 2.05 2.78 12.61
N PRO A 43 2.07 4.12 12.75
CA PRO A 43 0.84 4.90 12.73
C PRO A 43 0.19 4.86 11.34
N ILE A 44 -1.06 5.30 11.28
CA ILE A 44 -1.69 5.64 10.00
C ILE A 44 -0.89 6.77 9.33
N PRO A 45 -0.72 6.74 8.00
CA PRO A 45 0.08 7.72 7.28
C PRO A 45 -0.51 9.14 7.39
N GLN A 46 0.35 10.11 7.63
CA GLN A 46 0.04 11.53 7.57
C GLN A 46 -0.22 11.99 6.12
N GLU A 47 -0.77 13.19 5.94
CA GLU A 47 -1.15 13.71 4.61
C GLU A 47 -0.01 13.64 3.59
N GLU A 48 1.20 14.08 3.94
CA GLU A 48 2.36 14.04 3.04
C GLU A 48 2.80 12.60 2.72
N GLU A 49 2.65 11.67 3.66
CA GLU A 49 2.93 10.26 3.44
C GLU A 49 1.87 9.63 2.54
N ARG A 50 0.60 9.99 2.71
CA ARG A 50 -0.50 9.58 1.81
C ARG A 50 -0.28 10.10 0.41
N PHE A 51 0.16 11.36 0.25
CA PHE A 51 0.53 11.92 -1.05
C PHE A 51 1.63 11.09 -1.72
N LYS A 52 2.72 10.78 -1.00
CA LYS A 52 3.80 9.91 -1.51
C LYS A 52 3.31 8.51 -1.85
N LEU A 53 2.48 7.90 -1.01
CA LEU A 53 1.91 6.57 -1.24
C LEU A 53 0.98 6.56 -2.47
N LEU A 54 0.16 7.60 -2.65
CA LEU A 54 -0.69 7.74 -3.83
C LEU A 54 0.15 7.81 -5.10
N LYS A 55 1.21 8.62 -5.13
CA LYS A 55 2.14 8.69 -6.28
C LYS A 55 2.86 7.36 -6.52
N LEU A 56 3.36 6.72 -5.46
CA LEU A 56 4.01 5.41 -5.53
C LEU A 56 3.08 4.36 -6.17
N TYR A 57 1.86 4.24 -5.67
CA TYR A 57 0.92 3.25 -6.18
C TYR A 57 0.35 3.63 -7.55
N LEU A 58 0.17 4.93 -7.86
CA LEU A 58 -0.19 5.37 -9.20
C LEU A 58 0.86 4.88 -10.21
N ASN A 59 2.14 5.10 -9.94
CA ASN A 59 3.24 4.61 -10.77
C ASN A 59 3.26 3.08 -10.85
N LYS A 60 3.10 2.39 -9.72
CA LYS A 60 3.11 0.92 -9.67
C LYS A 60 1.98 0.29 -10.48
N TYR A 61 0.77 0.81 -10.40
CA TYR A 61 -0.41 0.21 -11.03
C TYR A 61 -0.66 0.73 -12.46
N LEU A 62 -0.32 1.98 -12.76
CA LEU A 62 -0.60 2.59 -14.06
C LEU A 62 0.65 2.88 -14.91
N GLY A 63 1.84 2.89 -14.31
CA GLY A 63 3.10 3.23 -14.98
C GLY A 63 3.59 2.22 -16.02
N GLY A 64 2.93 1.07 -16.16
CA GLY A 64 3.23 0.11 -17.22
C GLY A 64 4.68 -0.41 -17.18
N ASP A 65 5.00 -1.17 -16.15
CA ASP A 65 6.19 -2.01 -16.05
C ASP A 65 7.54 -1.28 -16.18
N GLU A 66 7.95 -0.61 -15.11
CA GLU A 66 9.36 -0.62 -14.70
C GLU A 66 9.42 -1.27 -13.32
N GLY A 67 9.76 -2.56 -13.32
CA GLY A 67 10.31 -3.19 -12.14
C GLY A 67 11.62 -2.52 -11.78
N GLU A 68 11.55 -1.46 -10.99
CA GLU A 68 12.70 -0.97 -10.23
C GLU A 68 12.85 -1.88 -9.00
N GLY A 69 13.40 -3.06 -9.27
CA GLY A 69 14.00 -3.88 -8.25
C GLY A 69 15.27 -3.16 -7.79
N ASP A 70 15.24 -2.65 -6.56
CA ASP A 70 16.45 -2.23 -5.86
C ASP A 70 17.41 -3.42 -5.76
N ASN A 71 18.37 -3.45 -6.68
CA ASN A 71 19.54 -4.30 -6.61
C ASN A 71 20.53 -3.68 -5.63
N SER A 72 20.50 -4.13 -4.37
CA SER A 72 21.71 -4.17 -3.55
C SER A 72 21.67 -5.36 -2.57
N GLY A 73 22.45 -6.39 -2.88
CA GLY A 73 22.84 -7.46 -1.93
C GLY A 73 22.54 -8.90 -2.35
N SER A 74 23.46 -9.51 -3.12
CA SER A 74 23.66 -10.95 -3.40
C SER A 74 23.15 -11.92 -2.30
N SER A 75 22.52 -13.07 -2.60
CA SER A 75 23.12 -14.19 -3.34
C SER A 75 22.18 -15.40 -3.44
N SER A 76 22.33 -16.16 -4.54
CA SER A 76 22.07 -17.61 -4.69
C SER A 76 20.62 -18.13 -4.80
N GLY A 77 20.31 -18.65 -6.00
CA GLY A 77 19.52 -19.87 -6.14
C GLY A 77 18.19 -19.76 -6.86
N ALA A 78 18.21 -20.04 -8.18
CA ALA A 78 17.15 -20.69 -8.97
C ALA A 78 15.78 -19.97 -9.08
N SER A 79 15.12 -19.79 -10.22
CA SER A 79 15.35 -20.18 -11.61
C SER A 79 14.34 -19.39 -12.45
N LYS A 80 14.77 -19.05 -13.66
CA LYS A 80 14.01 -18.67 -14.86
C LYS A 80 12.54 -19.17 -14.89
N TRP A 81 11.57 -18.34 -14.50
CA TRP A 81 10.13 -18.57 -14.75
C TRP A 81 9.56 -17.66 -15.87
N GLY A 82 10.38 -16.81 -16.48
CA GLY A 82 9.90 -15.68 -17.29
C GLY A 82 9.71 -15.89 -18.80
N SER A 83 9.61 -17.11 -19.35
CA SER A 83 9.69 -17.29 -20.82
C SER A 83 8.59 -18.13 -21.50
N LEU A 84 7.41 -18.30 -20.90
CA LEU A 84 6.34 -19.12 -21.51
C LEU A 84 4.94 -18.50 -21.58
N PHE A 85 4.80 -17.17 -21.57
CA PHE A 85 3.53 -16.54 -21.94
C PHE A 85 3.77 -15.26 -22.75
N SER A 86 3.85 -15.40 -24.07
CA SER A 86 3.40 -14.31 -24.96
C SER A 86 1.89 -14.14 -24.81
N LYS A 87 1.46 -13.55 -23.69
CA LYS A 87 0.17 -12.89 -23.60
C LYS A 87 0.41 -11.44 -23.95
N LYS A 88 -0.34 -10.95 -24.94
CA LYS A 88 -0.57 -9.52 -25.21
C LYS A 88 -0.48 -8.76 -23.87
N GLY A 89 0.54 -7.93 -23.72
CA GLY A 89 0.71 -7.13 -22.51
C GLY A 89 -0.60 -6.37 -22.23
N PRO A 90 -0.90 -6.09 -20.94
CA PRO A 90 -2.04 -5.25 -20.60
C PRO A 90 -2.03 -3.97 -21.43
N GLN A 91 -3.20 -3.52 -21.90
CA GLN A 91 -3.28 -2.30 -22.70
C GLN A 91 -2.64 -1.14 -21.94
N LYS A 92 -1.76 -0.40 -22.62
CA LYS A 92 -1.00 0.68 -21.98
C LYS A 92 -1.98 1.76 -21.51
N ILE A 93 -2.07 1.93 -20.19
CA ILE A 93 -2.87 2.98 -19.59
C ILE A 93 -2.24 4.34 -19.93
N THR A 94 -3.06 5.29 -20.34
CA THR A 94 -2.63 6.68 -20.58
C THR A 94 -3.17 7.56 -19.47
N ILE A 95 -2.28 8.19 -18.71
CA ILE A 95 -2.64 9.19 -17.70
C ILE A 95 -2.74 10.55 -18.39
N LYS A 96 -3.91 11.18 -18.33
CA LYS A 96 -4.14 12.55 -18.81
C LYS A 96 -4.53 13.45 -17.66
N ASP A 97 -3.98 14.67 -17.66
CA ASP A 97 -4.43 15.77 -16.81
C ASP A 97 -4.39 15.52 -15.29
N LEU A 98 -3.51 14.62 -14.81
CA LEU A 98 -3.40 14.29 -13.39
C LEU A 98 -2.25 15.09 -12.77
N SER A 99 -2.56 16.27 -12.26
CA SER A 99 -1.58 17.15 -11.61
C SER A 99 -1.31 16.73 -10.17
N ASP A 100 -0.18 17.17 -9.63
CA ASP A 100 0.16 16.96 -8.21
C ASP A 100 -0.90 17.55 -7.27
N ASP A 101 -1.57 18.64 -7.66
CA ASP A 101 -2.64 19.25 -6.85
C ASP A 101 -3.85 18.31 -6.69
N VAL A 102 -4.20 17.58 -7.75
CA VAL A 102 -5.29 16.58 -7.71
C VAL A 102 -4.92 15.41 -6.79
N ILE A 103 -3.66 15.01 -6.79
CA ILE A 103 -3.16 13.95 -5.89
C ILE A 103 -3.10 14.45 -4.44
N ARG A 104 -2.75 15.73 -4.21
CA ARG A 104 -2.80 16.35 -2.88
C ARG A 104 -4.23 16.44 -2.35
N GLU A 105 -5.19 16.84 -3.17
CA GLU A 105 -6.62 16.83 -2.79
C GLU A 105 -7.06 15.41 -2.37
N ALA A 106 -6.65 14.39 -3.11
CA ALA A 106 -6.94 13.00 -2.74
C ALA A 106 -6.23 12.58 -1.45
N ALA A 107 -5.00 13.05 -1.20
CA ALA A 107 -4.28 12.79 0.05
C ALA A 107 -5.01 13.41 1.26
N GLN A 108 -5.59 14.60 1.11
CA GLN A 108 -6.41 15.24 2.13
C GLN A 108 -7.68 14.43 2.42
N LYS A 109 -8.41 14.02 1.38
CA LYS A 109 -9.66 13.26 1.52
C LYS A 109 -9.48 11.85 2.09
N THR A 110 -8.30 11.25 1.92
CA THR A 110 -8.00 9.87 2.37
C THR A 110 -7.47 9.80 3.81
N GLU A 111 -7.77 10.80 4.64
CA GLU A 111 -7.46 10.74 6.07
C GLU A 111 -8.02 9.47 6.73
N GLY A 112 -7.20 8.83 7.58
CA GLY A 112 -7.54 7.56 8.23
C GLY A 112 -7.23 6.30 7.42
N PHE A 113 -6.87 6.43 6.14
CA PHE A 113 -6.54 5.27 5.32
C PHE A 113 -5.20 4.66 5.72
N SER A 114 -5.16 3.34 5.89
CA SER A 114 -3.91 2.58 5.95
C SER A 114 -3.23 2.50 4.58
N GLY A 115 -1.92 2.21 4.55
CA GLY A 115 -1.19 1.99 3.30
C GLY A 115 -1.80 0.88 2.42
N ARG A 116 -2.41 -0.15 3.03
CA ARG A 116 -3.15 -1.21 2.31
C ARG A 116 -4.42 -0.68 1.65
N GLU A 117 -5.13 0.24 2.30
CA GLU A 117 -6.33 0.86 1.71
C GLU A 117 -5.98 1.78 0.55
N ILE A 118 -4.90 2.55 0.65
CA ILE A 118 -4.39 3.37 -0.47
C ILE A 118 -3.99 2.49 -1.66
N ALA A 119 -3.34 1.35 -1.40
CA ALA A 119 -3.03 0.38 -2.45
C ALA A 119 -4.30 -0.17 -3.13
N LYS A 120 -5.34 -0.49 -2.35
CA LYS A 120 -6.63 -0.96 -2.87
C LYS A 120 -7.40 0.13 -3.64
N LEU A 121 -7.31 1.37 -3.20
CA LEU A 121 -7.84 2.53 -3.92
C LEU A 121 -7.20 2.59 -5.32
N MET A 122 -5.87 2.53 -5.42
CA MET A 122 -5.21 2.55 -6.74
C MET A 122 -5.51 1.31 -7.59
N ALA A 123 -5.65 0.13 -7.00
CA ALA A 123 -6.12 -1.04 -7.73
C ALA A 123 -7.54 -0.83 -8.30
N SER A 124 -8.41 -0.13 -7.57
CA SER A 124 -9.75 0.24 -8.04
C SER A 124 -9.69 1.25 -9.18
N VAL A 125 -8.78 2.23 -9.11
CA VAL A 125 -8.49 3.15 -10.23
C VAL A 125 -8.07 2.39 -11.46
N GLN A 126 -7.09 1.48 -11.33
CA GLN A 126 -6.61 0.67 -12.44
C GLN A 126 -7.74 -0.17 -13.07
N ALA A 127 -8.57 -0.82 -12.26
CA ALA A 127 -9.71 -1.60 -12.73
C ALA A 127 -10.73 -0.75 -13.49
N ALA A 128 -11.04 0.45 -13.00
CA ALA A 128 -11.96 1.37 -13.66
C ALA A 128 -11.41 1.85 -15.01
N VAL A 129 -10.10 2.11 -15.10
CA VAL A 129 -9.46 2.50 -16.36
C VAL A 129 -9.53 1.38 -17.39
N TYR A 130 -9.25 0.13 -17.01
CA TYR A 130 -9.41 -1.02 -17.92
C TYR A 130 -10.88 -1.29 -18.30
N GLY A 131 -11.83 -0.81 -17.49
CA GLY A 131 -13.25 -0.86 -17.81
C GLY A 131 -13.67 0.13 -18.90
N ARG A 132 -12.84 1.12 -19.23
CA ARG A 132 -13.13 2.10 -20.29
C ARG A 132 -12.54 1.65 -21.64
N PRO A 133 -13.22 1.94 -22.77
CA PRO A 133 -12.73 1.57 -24.09
C PRO A 133 -11.46 2.33 -24.50
N ASP A 134 -11.21 3.50 -23.90
CA ASP A 134 -10.05 4.35 -24.20
C ASP A 134 -8.84 4.07 -23.29
N CYS A 135 -9.00 3.33 -22.19
CA CYS A 135 -7.94 3.08 -21.19
C CYS A 135 -7.25 4.37 -20.71
N ILE A 136 -8.01 5.47 -20.61
CA ILE A 136 -7.51 6.76 -20.14
C ILE A 136 -7.93 6.98 -18.68
N LEU A 137 -6.96 7.36 -17.85
CA LEU A 137 -7.23 7.98 -16.56
C LEU A 137 -7.20 9.50 -16.72
N ASP A 138 -8.34 10.14 -16.56
CA ASP A 138 -8.45 11.59 -16.43
C ASP A 138 -8.67 11.99 -14.96
N SER A 139 -8.48 13.29 -14.66
CA SER A 139 -8.65 13.82 -13.31
C SER A 139 -10.07 13.62 -12.75
N GLN A 140 -11.10 13.60 -13.61
CA GLN A 140 -12.47 13.44 -13.17
C GLN A 140 -12.70 12.01 -12.67
N LEU A 141 -12.35 11.00 -13.46
CA LEU A 141 -12.46 9.60 -13.08
C LEU A 141 -11.66 9.30 -11.80
N PHE A 142 -10.46 9.87 -11.69
CA PHE A 142 -9.65 9.72 -10.48
C PHE A 142 -10.38 10.25 -9.24
N LYS A 143 -10.91 11.47 -9.29
CA LYS A 143 -11.65 12.09 -8.18
C LYS A 143 -12.92 11.30 -7.83
N GLU A 144 -13.68 10.84 -8.83
CA GLU A 144 -14.88 10.03 -8.61
C GLU A 144 -14.57 8.74 -7.82
N ILE A 145 -13.48 8.05 -8.16
CA ILE A 145 -13.08 6.81 -7.49
C ILE A 145 -12.56 7.10 -6.07
N VAL A 146 -11.81 8.18 -5.89
CA VAL A 146 -11.37 8.64 -4.57
C VAL A 146 -12.57 8.93 -3.68
N ASP A 147 -13.51 9.75 -4.14
CA ASP A 147 -14.70 10.12 -3.37
C ASP A 147 -15.55 8.90 -3.01
N TYR A 148 -15.72 7.96 -3.96
CA TYR A 148 -16.41 6.70 -3.70
C TYR A 148 -15.73 5.88 -2.59
N LYS A 149 -14.41 5.71 -2.65
CA LYS A 149 -13.67 4.93 -1.65
C LYS A 149 -13.57 5.62 -0.30
N VAL A 150 -13.53 6.94 -0.26
CA VAL A 150 -13.59 7.72 0.98
C VAL A 150 -14.94 7.52 1.66
N ALA A 151 -16.04 7.58 0.91
CA ALA A 151 -17.37 7.30 1.44
C ALA A 151 -17.50 5.86 1.98
N GLU A 152 -16.98 4.86 1.25
CA GLU A 152 -16.95 3.46 1.68
C GLU A 152 -16.18 3.29 3.00
N HIS A 153 -15.01 3.94 3.12
CA HIS A 153 -14.19 3.91 4.33
C HIS A 153 -14.90 4.54 5.54
N GLN A 154 -15.50 5.72 5.35
CA GLN A 154 -16.27 6.40 6.41
C GLN A 154 -17.45 5.55 6.89
N GLN A 155 -18.18 4.91 5.98
CA GLN A 155 -19.27 4.01 6.34
C GLN A 155 -18.76 2.81 7.16
N ARG A 156 -17.62 2.22 6.77
CA ARG A 156 -17.02 1.11 7.53
C ARG A 156 -16.60 1.54 8.94
N ILE A 157 -16.01 2.73 9.10
CA ILE A 157 -15.66 3.27 10.42
C ILE A 157 -16.91 3.44 11.28
N LYS A 158 -17.97 4.04 10.73
CA LYS A 158 -19.23 4.27 11.45
C LYS A 158 -19.82 2.95 11.97
N LEU A 159 -19.93 1.93 11.12
CA LEU A 159 -20.43 0.62 11.50
C LEU A 159 -19.55 -0.06 12.57
N ALA A 160 -18.22 0.06 12.45
CA ALA A 160 -17.30 -0.49 13.44
C ALA A 160 -17.40 0.23 14.80
N SER A 161 -17.70 1.53 14.80
CA SER A 161 -17.91 2.30 16.04
C SER A 161 -19.26 2.04 16.72
N GLU A 162 -20.27 1.61 15.97
CA GLU A 162 -21.61 1.27 16.50
C GLU A 162 -21.67 -0.16 17.08
N THR A 163 -20.69 -1.00 16.74
CA THR A 163 -20.66 -2.43 17.11
C THR A 163 -19.63 -2.74 18.22
N GLY A 164 -18.87 -1.74 18.69
CA GLY A 164 -17.85 -1.88 19.75
C GLY A 164 -18.24 -1.14 21.01
#